data_AF-A0A7K3TJG1-F1
#
_entry.id   AF-A0A7K3TJG1-F1
#
_cell.length_a   1.000
_cell.length_b   1.000
_cell.length_c   1.000
_cell.angle_alpha   90.00
_cell.angle_beta   90.00
_cell.angle_gamma   90.00
#
_symmetry.space_group_name_H-M   'P 1'
#
loop_
_entity.id
_entity.type
_entity.pdbx_description
1 polymer ?
#
loop_
_entity_poly.entity_id
_entity_poly.type
_entity_poly.pdbx_seq_one_letter_code
_entity_poly.pdbx_strand_id
1 'polypeptide(L)' 'MMRIIDGDVYVSQSDVAVLGEVSDTQIMRLTAQGVFRDSIKKLNGRTWYRLTDMLSWRKSRQK' A
#
# COMPACT_ATOMS: atom_id res chain seq x y z
N MET A 1 3.31 -10.28 2.66
CA MET A 1 3.28 -10.38 4.14
C MET A 1 2.17 -9.48 4.68
N MET A 2 1.16 -10.06 5.33
CA MET A 2 0.03 -9.32 5.92
C MET A 2 0.17 -9.15 7.43
N ARG A 3 -0.41 -8.07 7.97
CA ARG A 3 -0.46 -7.77 9.41
C ARG A 3 -1.75 -7.03 9.75
N ILE A 4 -2.27 -7.23 10.95
CA ILE A 4 -3.38 -6.44 11.50
C ILE A 4 -2.81 -5.26 12.29
N ILE A 5 -3.26 -4.04 11.99
CA ILE A 5 -2.89 -2.80 12.69
C ILE A 5 -4.17 -2.01 12.92
N ASP A 6 -4.44 -1.61 14.17
CA ASP A 6 -5.66 -0.88 14.55
C ASP A 6 -6.98 -1.54 14.10
N GLY A 7 -7.00 -2.88 13.99
CA GLY A 7 -8.16 -3.65 13.54
C GLY A 7 -8.28 -3.83 12.01
N ASP A 8 -7.44 -3.16 11.23
CA ASP A 8 -7.43 -3.28 9.76
C ASP A 8 -6.30 -4.19 9.26
N VAL A 9 -6.52 -4.79 8.09
CA VAL A 9 -5.48 -5.56 7.39
C VAL A 9 -4.57 -4.62 6.61
N TYR A 10 -3.28 -4.71 6.89
CA TYR A 10 -2.22 -4.03 6.19
C TYR A 10 -1.29 -5.03 5.49
N VAL A 11 -0.74 -4.62 4.37
CA VAL A 11 0.17 -5.41 3.53
C VAL A 11 1.49 -4.67 3.29
N SER A 12 2.53 -5.41 2.88
CA SER A 12 3.84 -4.83 2.60
C SER A 12 3.84 -4.06 1.27
N GLN A 13 4.88 -3.24 1.06
CA GLN A 13 5.09 -2.57 -0.22
C GLN A 13 5.09 -3.54 -1.41
N SER A 14 5.77 -4.68 -1.28
CA SER A 14 5.85 -5.68 -2.35
C SER A 14 4.50 -6.35 -2.62
N ASP A 15 3.67 -6.54 -1.60
CA ASP A 15 2.30 -7.02 -1.83
C ASP A 15 1.48 -5.99 -2.61
N VAL A 16 1.63 -4.69 -2.30
CA VAL A 16 0.96 -3.62 -3.07
C VAL A 16 1.45 -3.57 -4.51
N ALA A 17 2.74 -3.77 -4.74
CA ALA A 17 3.32 -3.82 -6.07
C ALA A 17 2.73 -4.97 -6.90
N VAL A 18 2.62 -6.17 -6.30
CA VAL A 18 1.94 -7.32 -6.92
C VAL A 18 0.47 -7.03 -7.19
N LEU A 19 -0.27 -6.45 -6.22
CA LEU A 19 -1.69 -6.09 -6.39
C LEU A 19 -1.91 -5.06 -7.49
N GLY A 20 -1.00 -4.09 -7.59
CA GLY A 20 -1.06 -3.01 -8.56
C GLY A 20 -0.47 -3.36 -9.92
N GLU A 21 0.12 -4.56 -10.07
CA GLU A 21 0.87 -4.99 -11.27
C GLU A 21 1.94 -3.96 -11.67
N VAL A 22 2.65 -3.42 -10.67
CA VAL A 22 3.70 -2.41 -10.83
C VAL A 22 4.97 -2.80 -10.05
N SER A 23 6.06 -2.08 -10.29
CA SER A 23 7.31 -2.31 -9.55
C SER A 23 7.26 -1.74 -8.11
N ASP A 24 8.06 -2.33 -7.22
CA ASP A 24 8.29 -1.80 -5.86
C ASP A 24 8.76 -0.34 -5.89
N THR A 25 9.62 0.01 -6.84
CA THR A 25 10.11 1.38 -7.06
C THR A 25 8.96 2.35 -7.37
N GLN A 26 7.96 1.90 -8.12
CA GLN A 26 6.79 2.73 -8.42
C GLN A 26 5.93 2.96 -7.17
N ILE A 27 5.69 1.92 -6.36
CA ILE A 27 4.99 2.10 -5.08
C ILE A 27 5.77 3.06 -4.17
N MET A 28 7.09 2.91 -4.07
CA MET A 28 7.93 3.83 -3.29
C MET A 28 7.79 5.29 -3.75
N ARG A 29 7.78 5.54 -5.07
CA ARG A 29 7.58 6.89 -5.63
C ARG A 29 6.20 7.45 -5.30
N LEU A 30 5.13 6.66 -5.47
CA LEU A 30 3.76 7.09 -5.15
C LEU A 30 3.61 7.40 -3.66
N THR A 31 4.22 6.58 -2.79
CA THR A 31 4.26 6.84 -1.35
C THR A 31 5.00 8.13 -1.03
N ALA A 32 6.15 8.39 -1.65
CA ALA A 32 6.91 9.64 -1.47
C ALA A 32 6.14 10.88 -1.97
N GLN A 33 5.33 10.74 -3.02
CA GLN A 33 4.43 11.77 -3.52
C GLN A 33 3.18 11.99 -2.63
N GLY A 34 2.99 11.15 -1.61
CA GLY A 34 1.87 11.25 -0.67
C GLY A 34 0.56 10.64 -1.18
N VAL A 35 0.58 9.87 -2.28
CA VAL A 35 -0.61 9.23 -2.86
C VAL A 35 -1.34 8.34 -1.85
N PHE A 36 -0.60 7.72 -0.93
CA PHE A 36 -1.13 6.81 0.09
C PHE A 36 -1.07 7.39 1.51
N ARG A 37 -0.97 8.71 1.67
CA ARG A 37 -0.72 9.36 2.98
C ARG A 37 -1.67 8.88 4.08
N ASP A 38 -2.95 8.72 3.76
CA ASP A 38 -3.99 8.32 4.73
C ASP A 38 -4.16 6.80 4.84
N SER A 39 -3.50 6.05 3.97
CA SER A 39 -3.60 4.58 3.87
C SER A 39 -2.35 3.87 4.38
N ILE A 40 -1.36 4.59 4.92
CA ILE A 40 -0.11 4.01 5.41
C ILE A 40 0.06 4.11 6.92
N LYS A 41 0.73 3.10 7.49
CA LYS A 41 1.24 3.11 8.86
C LYS A 41 2.72 2.76 8.84
N LYS A 42 3.51 3.42 9.69
CA LYS A 42 4.93 3.07 9.88
C LYS A 42 5.08 2.27 11.16
N LEU A 43 5.63 1.06 11.05
CA LEU A 43 5.84 0.17 12.20
C LEU A 43 7.18 -0.56 12.03
N ASN A 44 8.03 -0.48 13.06
CA ASN A 44 9.39 -1.04 13.07
C ASN A 44 10.23 -0.61 11.85
N GLY A 45 10.14 0.68 11.47
CA GLY A 45 10.87 1.24 10.33
C GLY A 45 10.35 0.81 8.95
N ARG A 46 9.26 0.01 8.88
CA ARG A 46 8.63 -0.41 7.63
C ARG A 46 7.31 0.31 7.40
N THR A 47 7.03 0.64 6.15
CA THR A 47 5.73 1.17 5.70
C THR A 47 4.79 0.01 5.42
N TRP A 48 3.59 0.11 5.96
CA TRP A 48 2.49 -0.83 5.81
C TRP A 48 1.32 -0.11 5.13
N TYR A 49 0.64 -0.78 4.21
CA TYR A 49 -0.42 -0.20 3.39
C TYR A 49 -1.76 -0.86 3.68
N ARG A 50 -2.81 -0.09 3.96
CA ARG A 50 -4.14 -0.61 4.27
C ARG A 50 -4.71 -1.32 3.04
N LEU A 51 -5.01 -2.61 3.17
CA LEU A 51 -5.38 -3.47 2.04
C LEU A 51 -6.63 -2.97 1.31
N THR A 52 -7.67 -2.55 2.04
CA THR A 52 -8.92 -2.05 1.48
C THR A 52 -8.69 -0.86 0.53
N ASP A 53 -7.81 0.06 0.94
CA ASP A 53 -7.51 1.26 0.17
C ASP A 53 -6.66 0.92 -1.06
N MET A 54 -5.74 -0.04 -0.94
CA MET A 54 -4.94 -0.52 -2.07
C MET A 54 -5.81 -1.22 -3.13
N LEU A 55 -6.85 -1.96 -2.71
CA LEU A 55 -7.81 -2.56 -3.63
C LEU A 55 -8.63 -1.49 -4.36
N SER A 56 -9.04 -0.43 -3.66
CA SER A 56 -9.74 0.71 -4.26
C SER A 56 -8.84 1.46 -5.26
N TRP A 57 -7.58 1.69 -4.90
CA TRP A 57 -6.58 2.28 -5.78
C TRP A 57 -6.31 1.44 -7.03
N ARG A 58 -6.23 0.11 -6.91
CA ARG A 58 -6.11 -0.78 -8.08
C ARG A 58 -7.28 -0.58 -9.04
N LYS A 59 -8.52 -0.57 -8.51
CA LYS A 59 -9.73 -0.38 -9.32
C LYS A 59 -9.76 0.97 -10.02
N SER A 60 -9.27 2.04 -9.39
CA SER A 60 -9.24 3.37 -10.02
C SER A 60 -8.24 3.48 -11.18
N ARG A 61 -7.28 2.55 -11.29
CA ARG A 61 -6.30 2.50 -12.40
C ARG A 61 -6.80 1.73 -13.63
N GLN A 62 -7.86 0.93 -13.48
CA GLN A 62 -8.45 0.13 -14.57
C GLN A 62 -9.59 0.86 -15.30
N LYS A 63 -9.92 2.09 -14.88
CA LYS A 63 -10.84 3.00 -15.55
C LYS A 63 -10.06 3.99 -16.39
#